data_AF-A0MAH2-F1
#
_entry.id   AF-A0MAH2-F1
#
_cell.length_a   1.000
_cell.length_b   1.000
_cell.length_c   1.000
_cell.angle_alpha   90.00
_cell.angle_beta   90.00
_cell.angle_gamma   90.00
#
_symmetry.space_group_name_H-M   'P 1'
#
loop_
_entity.id
_entity.type
_entity.pdbx_description
1 polymer ?
#
loop_
_entity_poly.entity_id
_entity_poly.type
_entity_poly.pdbx_seq_one_letter_code
_entity_poly.pdbx_strand_id
1 'polypeptide(L)'
;ADIGDIVRGKDLFLGNDKEKDQRKVLDENLKTIFKNIYEKLLQDNKTNGKTNGKTLQERYKGDRNNNFFKLREDWWTANRATIWEALTCEAPEHASYFRTTCSMNGSGAQARNQCRCQKKNGQHDTDQVPTYFDYVPQYLR
;
A
#
# COMPACT_ATOMS: atom_id res chain seq x y z
N ALA A 1 6.23 6.40 -0.79
CA ALA A 1 5.85 6.03 -2.17
C ALA A 1 6.66 4.83 -2.65
N ASP A 2 7.99 4.85 -2.50
CA ASP A 2 8.87 3.77 -3.01
C ASP A 2 8.61 2.40 -2.38
N ILE A 3 8.33 2.33 -1.07
CA ILE A 3 7.87 1.08 -0.43
C ILE A 3 6.66 0.49 -1.17
N GLY A 4 5.71 1.34 -1.57
CA GLY A 4 4.53 0.92 -2.32
C GLY A 4 4.91 0.40 -3.70
N ASP A 5 5.86 1.02 -4.39
CA ASP A 5 6.34 0.53 -5.68
C ASP A 5 7.11 -0.80 -5.57
N ILE A 6 7.89 -1.01 -4.50
CA ILE A 6 8.56 -2.29 -4.24
C ILE A 6 7.50 -3.38 -4.02
N VAL A 7 6.53 -3.15 -3.13
CA VAL A 7 5.45 -4.11 -2.86
C VAL A 7 4.67 -4.45 -4.14
N ARG A 8 4.39 -3.44 -4.98
CA ARG A 8 3.64 -3.58 -6.23
C ARG A 8 4.47 -4.06 -7.42
N GLY A 9 5.79 -4.20 -7.27
CA GLY A 9 6.67 -4.60 -8.36
C GLY A 9 6.82 -3.55 -9.46
N LYS A 10 6.69 -2.26 -9.11
CA LYS A 10 6.82 -1.08 -9.98
C LYS A 10 8.09 -0.27 -9.76
N ASP A 11 8.87 -0.62 -8.74
CA ASP A 11 10.09 0.11 -8.42
C ASP A 11 11.19 -0.17 -9.45
N LEU A 12 11.80 0.90 -9.94
CA LEU A 12 12.78 0.97 -11.02
C LEU A 12 14.24 1.01 -10.51
N PHE A 13 14.47 0.80 -9.22
CA PHE A 13 15.82 0.87 -8.66
C PHE A 13 16.70 -0.26 -9.23
N LEU A 14 17.71 0.13 -10.02
CA LEU A 14 18.62 -0.82 -10.69
C LEU A 14 19.86 -1.17 -9.87
N GLY A 15 20.27 -0.30 -8.93
CA GLY A 15 21.38 -0.52 -8.00
C GLY A 15 22.74 -0.90 -8.62
N ASN A 16 23.71 -1.16 -7.75
CA ASN A 16 24.96 -1.87 -8.10
C ASN A 16 24.74 -3.40 -8.14
N ASP A 17 25.74 -4.17 -8.57
CA ASP A 17 25.57 -5.62 -8.76
C ASP A 17 25.19 -6.38 -7.48
N LYS A 18 25.70 -5.95 -6.32
CA LYS A 18 25.32 -6.55 -5.03
C LYS A 18 23.86 -6.25 -4.67
N GLU A 19 23.41 -5.02 -4.91
CA GLU A 19 22.02 -4.61 -4.67
C GLU A 19 21.05 -5.31 -5.62
N LYS A 20 21.44 -5.55 -6.87
CA LYS A 20 20.63 -6.34 -7.83
C LYS A 20 20.35 -7.74 -7.33
N ASP A 21 21.35 -8.41 -6.76
CA ASP A 21 21.17 -9.77 -6.26
C ASP A 21 20.28 -9.79 -5.01
N GLN A 22 20.44 -8.83 -4.11
CA GLN A 22 19.50 -8.65 -2.98
C GLN A 22 18.08 -8.36 -3.47
N ARG A 23 17.94 -7.57 -4.54
CA ARG A 23 16.64 -7.24 -5.11
C ARG A 23 15.96 -8.46 -5.73
N LYS A 24 16.69 -9.33 -6.44
CA LYS A 24 16.15 -10.61 -6.93
C LYS A 24 15.58 -11.44 -5.78
N VAL A 25 16.31 -11.56 -4.66
CA VAL A 25 15.85 -12.30 -3.48
C VAL A 25 14.57 -11.68 -2.90
N LEU A 26 14.52 -10.35 -2.79
CA LEU A 26 13.33 -9.63 -2.31
C LEU A 26 12.12 -9.86 -3.23
N ASP A 27 12.30 -9.73 -4.54
CA ASP A 27 11.22 -9.90 -5.52
C ASP A 27 10.67 -11.33 -5.53
N GLU A 28 11.53 -12.34 -5.43
CA GLU A 28 11.12 -13.75 -5.32
C GLU A 28 10.39 -14.04 -4.00
N ASN A 29 10.84 -13.45 -2.89
CA ASN A 29 10.14 -13.56 -1.61
C ASN A 29 8.74 -12.94 -1.68
N LEU A 30 8.62 -11.73 -2.25
CA LEU A 30 7.32 -11.09 -2.45
C LEU A 30 6.43 -11.92 -3.38
N LYS A 31 6.95 -12.48 -4.48
CA LYS A 31 6.18 -13.37 -5.37
C LYS A 31 5.64 -14.57 -4.62
N THR A 32 6.48 -15.20 -3.78
CA THR A 32 6.10 -16.35 -2.95
C THR A 32 5.02 -15.98 -1.94
N ILE A 33 5.16 -14.85 -1.24
CA ILE A 33 4.15 -14.35 -0.29
C ILE A 33 2.81 -14.12 -0.99
N PHE A 34 2.81 -13.41 -2.13
CA PHE A 34 1.57 -13.11 -2.85
C PHE A 34 0.94 -14.35 -3.50
N LYS A 35 1.74 -15.34 -3.90
CA LYS A 35 1.23 -16.66 -4.29
C LYS A 35 0.48 -17.33 -3.14
N ASN A 36 1.06 -17.36 -1.95
CA ASN A 36 0.44 -17.97 -0.77
C ASN A 36 -0.85 -17.22 -0.37
N ILE A 37 -0.85 -15.88 -0.43
CA ILE A 37 -2.04 -15.06 -0.20
C ILE A 37 -3.13 -15.41 -1.23
N TYR A 38 -2.79 -15.47 -2.52
CA TYR A 38 -3.73 -15.83 -3.58
C TYR A 38 -4.36 -17.22 -3.36
N GLU A 39 -3.54 -18.23 -3.06
CA GLU A 39 -4.01 -19.60 -2.81
C GLU A 39 -4.94 -19.66 -1.59
N LYS A 40 -4.58 -18.99 -0.49
CA LYS A 40 -5.43 -18.88 0.70
C LYS A 40 -6.74 -18.15 0.43
N LEU A 41 -6.70 -17.04 -0.31
CA LEU A 41 -7.92 -16.30 -0.71
C LEU A 41 -8.89 -17.18 -1.50
N LEU A 42 -8.39 -18.01 -2.41
CA LEU A 42 -9.23 -18.96 -3.15
C LEU A 42 -9.78 -20.07 -2.26
N GLN A 43 -9.01 -20.57 -1.31
CA GLN A 43 -9.44 -21.60 -0.36
C GLN A 43 -10.54 -21.06 0.56
N ASP A 44 -10.31 -19.90 1.19
CA ASP A 44 -11.25 -19.26 2.12
C ASP A 44 -12.56 -18.88 1.44
N ASN A 45 -12.52 -18.54 0.15
CA ASN A 45 -13.74 -18.25 -0.59
C ASN A 45 -14.61 -19.52 -0.80
N LYS A 46 -13.97 -20.66 -1.12
CA LYS A 46 -14.66 -21.94 -1.29
C LYS A 46 -15.32 -22.43 0.00
N THR A 47 -14.68 -22.22 1.15
CA THR A 47 -15.17 -22.70 2.45
C THR A 47 -16.29 -21.83 3.04
N ASN A 48 -16.27 -20.53 2.79
CA ASN A 48 -17.23 -19.59 3.39
C ASN A 48 -18.60 -19.52 2.68
N GLY A 49 -18.86 -20.37 1.68
CA GLY A 49 -20.16 -20.44 0.98
C GLY A 49 -20.59 -19.13 0.27
N LYS A 50 -19.70 -18.14 0.18
CA LYS A 50 -19.97 -16.87 -0.51
C LYS A 50 -19.92 -17.11 -2.00
N THR A 51 -20.98 -16.76 -2.72
CA THR A 51 -21.11 -16.80 -4.19
C THR A 51 -20.07 -15.94 -4.95
N ASN A 52 -19.19 -15.24 -4.23
CA ASN A 52 -18.14 -14.37 -4.75
C ASN A 52 -16.86 -15.11 -5.22
N GLY A 53 -16.84 -16.44 -5.23
CA GLY A 53 -15.67 -17.20 -5.71
C GLY A 53 -15.36 -16.99 -7.18
N LYS A 54 -16.42 -16.91 -8.01
CA LYS A 54 -16.28 -16.55 -9.42
C LYS A 54 -15.76 -15.12 -9.59
N THR A 55 -16.25 -14.16 -8.80
CA THR A 55 -15.83 -12.75 -8.92
C THR A 55 -14.37 -12.52 -8.52
N LEU A 56 -13.84 -13.25 -7.53
CA LEU A 56 -12.40 -13.21 -7.18
C LEU A 56 -11.53 -13.86 -8.25
N GLN A 57 -11.93 -15.04 -8.74
CA GLN A 57 -11.19 -15.74 -9.80
C GLN A 57 -11.16 -14.91 -11.09
N GLU A 58 -12.24 -14.22 -11.41
CA GLU A 58 -12.33 -13.30 -12.56
C GLU A 58 -11.48 -12.04 -12.36
N ARG A 59 -11.55 -11.39 -11.19
CA ARG A 59 -10.77 -10.18 -10.87
C ARG A 59 -9.27 -10.43 -11.03
N TYR A 60 -8.78 -11.53 -10.46
CA TYR A 60 -7.37 -11.92 -10.47
C TYR A 60 -7.06 -12.99 -11.54
N LYS A 61 -7.88 -13.07 -12.60
CA LYS A 61 -7.61 -13.96 -13.72
C LYS A 61 -6.28 -13.58 -14.38
N GLY A 62 -5.39 -14.55 -14.52
CA GLY A 62 -4.06 -14.38 -15.11
C GLY A 62 -2.99 -13.81 -14.16
N ASP A 63 -3.36 -13.37 -12.95
CA ASP A 63 -2.44 -12.73 -12.01
C ASP A 63 -1.34 -13.70 -11.55
N ARG A 64 -1.66 -14.99 -11.44
CA ARG A 64 -0.70 -16.08 -11.14
C ARG A 64 0.47 -16.15 -12.12
N ASN A 65 0.24 -15.78 -13.38
CA ASN A 65 1.27 -15.76 -14.42
C ASN A 65 1.88 -14.37 -14.64
N ASN A 66 1.39 -13.36 -13.90
CA ASN A 66 1.73 -11.96 -14.08
C ASN A 66 2.19 -11.32 -12.76
N ASN A 67 3.01 -12.05 -12.00
CA ASN A 67 3.59 -11.61 -10.72
C ASN A 67 2.59 -11.07 -9.69
N PHE A 68 1.31 -11.47 -9.79
CA PHE A 68 0.24 -11.02 -8.91
C PHE A 68 0.05 -9.49 -8.88
N PHE A 69 0.30 -8.79 -10.00
CA PHE A 69 0.25 -7.32 -10.03
C PHE A 69 -1.09 -6.75 -9.55
N LYS A 70 -2.24 -7.32 -9.96
CA LYS A 70 -3.54 -6.81 -9.51
C LYS A 70 -3.74 -7.03 -8.03
N LEU A 71 -3.42 -8.22 -7.53
CA LEU A 71 -3.51 -8.54 -6.11
C LEU A 71 -2.59 -7.65 -5.26
N ARG A 72 -1.37 -7.36 -5.74
CA ARG A 72 -0.43 -6.47 -5.08
C ARG A 72 -0.93 -5.02 -5.00
N GLU A 73 -1.53 -4.50 -6.08
CA GLU A 73 -2.16 -3.16 -6.11
C GLU A 73 -3.33 -3.06 -5.13
N ASP A 74 -4.21 -4.07 -5.14
CA ASP A 74 -5.36 -4.14 -4.24
C ASP A 74 -4.91 -4.26 -2.78
N TRP A 75 -3.89 -5.09 -2.51
CA TRP A 75 -3.30 -5.23 -1.19
C TRP A 75 -2.68 -3.93 -0.70
N TRP A 76 -1.91 -3.23 -1.53
CA TRP A 76 -1.35 -1.93 -1.16
C TRP A 76 -2.48 -0.93 -0.83
N THR A 77 -3.49 -0.84 -1.68
CA THR A 77 -4.63 0.07 -1.47
C THR A 77 -5.38 -0.24 -0.17
N ALA A 78 -5.53 -1.52 0.18
CA ALA A 78 -6.18 -1.95 1.42
C ALA A 78 -5.35 -1.66 2.69
N ASN A 79 -4.02 -1.67 2.60
CA ASN A 79 -3.14 -1.60 3.77
C ASN A 79 -2.33 -0.30 3.91
N ARG A 80 -2.31 0.57 2.89
CA ARG A 80 -1.50 1.81 2.86
C ARG A 80 -1.74 2.73 4.05
N ALA A 81 -2.95 2.73 4.61
CA ALA A 81 -3.30 3.50 5.80
C ALA A 81 -2.50 3.05 7.04
N THR A 82 -2.52 1.75 7.34
CA THR A 82 -1.74 1.15 8.43
C THR A 82 -0.24 1.28 8.20
N ILE A 83 0.21 1.16 6.95
CA ILE A 83 1.62 1.37 6.61
C ILE A 83 2.03 2.83 6.85
N TRP A 84 1.19 3.81 6.53
CA TRP A 84 1.44 5.22 6.81
C TRP A 84 1.49 5.49 8.32
N GLU A 85 0.58 4.88 9.08
CA GLU A 85 0.60 4.94 10.54
C GLU A 85 1.96 4.43 11.06
N ALA A 86 2.38 3.23 10.67
CA ALA A 86 3.68 2.70 11.09
C ALA A 86 4.86 3.61 10.68
N LEU A 87 4.84 4.15 9.45
CA LEU A 87 5.90 5.04 8.93
C LEU A 87 6.03 6.34 9.73
N THR A 88 4.92 6.83 10.28
CA THR A 88 4.86 8.11 11.00
C THR A 88 4.92 7.95 12.52
N CYS A 89 5.08 6.73 13.03
CA CYS A 89 5.10 6.44 14.46
C CYS A 89 6.16 7.25 15.23
N GLU A 90 7.35 7.40 14.64
CA GLU A 90 8.48 8.14 15.23
C GLU A 90 8.63 9.56 14.65
N ALA A 91 7.68 10.03 13.84
CA ALA A 91 7.72 11.41 13.37
C ALA A 91 7.56 12.38 14.55
N PRO A 92 8.25 13.54 14.56
CA PRO A 92 8.05 14.55 15.60
C PRO A 92 6.57 14.93 15.75
N GLU A 93 6.12 15.16 16.98
CA GLU A 93 4.71 15.47 17.26
C GLU A 93 4.18 16.64 16.42
N HIS A 94 5.00 17.68 16.25
CA HIS A 94 4.68 18.89 15.47
C HIS A 94 5.02 18.77 13.97
N ALA A 95 5.46 17.60 13.50
CA ALA A 95 5.77 17.39 12.09
C ALA A 95 4.50 17.48 11.25
N SER A 96 4.59 18.20 10.14
CA SER A 96 3.46 18.41 9.25
C SER A 96 3.71 17.92 7.83
N TYR A 97 2.70 17.29 7.23
CA TYR A 97 2.72 17.09 5.78
C TYR A 97 2.51 18.43 5.08
N PHE A 98 3.40 18.75 4.15
CA PHE A 98 3.52 20.09 3.57
C PHE A 98 2.31 20.54 2.73
N ARG A 99 1.53 19.60 2.17
CA ARG A 99 0.29 19.92 1.43
C ARG A 99 -0.91 19.99 2.37
N THR A 100 -1.85 20.87 2.06
CA THR A 100 -3.17 20.95 2.71
C THR A 100 -4.04 19.79 2.23
N THR A 101 -4.22 18.79 3.08
CA THR A 101 -4.81 17.50 2.67
C THR A 101 -5.83 16.95 3.67
N CYS A 102 -5.90 17.50 4.87
CA CYS A 102 -6.90 17.15 5.87
C CYS A 102 -8.13 18.03 5.67
N SER A 103 -9.29 17.44 5.41
CA SER A 103 -10.53 18.22 5.32
C SER A 103 -11.14 18.38 6.71
N MET A 104 -10.82 19.49 7.38
CA MET A 104 -11.63 20.01 8.49
C MET A 104 -12.62 21.00 7.90
N ASN A 105 -13.90 20.62 7.82
CA ASN A 105 -14.99 21.50 7.37
C ASN A 105 -14.77 22.18 6.00
N GLY A 106 -14.02 21.55 5.09
CA GLY A 106 -13.79 22.05 3.73
C GLY A 106 -12.71 23.14 3.60
N SER A 107 -12.06 23.58 4.69
CA SER A 107 -11.07 24.66 4.64
C SER A 107 -9.62 24.22 4.35
N GLY A 108 -9.37 22.92 4.17
CA GLY A 108 -8.05 22.39 3.82
C GLY A 108 -7.01 22.64 4.92
N ALA A 109 -6.94 21.75 5.91
CA ALA A 109 -5.94 21.75 6.96
C ALA A 109 -4.70 20.91 6.59
N GLN A 110 -3.56 21.24 7.18
CA GLN A 110 -2.36 20.41 7.12
C GLN A 110 -2.46 19.25 8.12
N ALA A 111 -1.80 18.14 7.79
CA ALA A 111 -1.64 17.00 8.69
C ALA A 111 -0.53 17.30 9.70
N ARG A 112 -0.84 18.04 10.79
CA ARG A 112 0.15 18.67 11.68
C ARG A 112 0.62 17.83 12.86
N ASN A 113 -0.03 16.70 13.13
CA ASN A 113 0.34 15.83 14.23
C ASN A 113 1.02 14.60 13.65
N GLN A 114 2.35 14.55 13.71
CA GLN A 114 3.14 13.46 13.13
C GLN A 114 2.82 13.16 11.66
N CYS A 115 2.57 14.20 10.85
CA CYS A 115 2.14 14.05 9.46
C CYS A 115 0.83 13.25 9.29
N ARG A 116 -0.07 13.27 10.28
CA ARG A 116 -1.41 12.64 10.23
C ARG A 116 -2.52 13.67 10.37
N CYS A 117 -3.70 13.32 9.84
CA CYS A 117 -4.90 14.11 10.01
C CYS A 117 -5.60 13.70 11.31
N GLN A 118 -6.21 14.64 12.04
CA GLN A 118 -7.06 14.30 13.20
C GLN A 118 -8.49 13.98 12.78
N LYS A 119 -9.16 13.08 13.52
CA LYS A 119 -10.61 12.84 13.35
C LYS A 119 -11.40 14.11 13.66
N LYS A 120 -12.61 14.21 13.08
CA LYS A 120 -13.53 15.35 13.28
C LYS A 120 -13.84 15.67 14.75
N ASN A 121 -13.67 14.71 15.65
CA ASN A 121 -13.89 14.85 17.09
C ASN A 121 -12.61 15.13 17.90
N GLY A 122 -11.45 15.32 17.27
CA GLY A 122 -10.20 15.73 17.92
C GLY A 122 -9.57 14.72 18.88
N GLN A 123 -10.11 13.49 18.96
CA GLN A 123 -9.69 12.51 19.97
C GLN A 123 -8.56 11.59 19.51
N HIS A 124 -8.49 11.27 18.22
CA HIS A 124 -7.48 10.38 17.65
C HIS A 124 -7.15 10.80 16.21
N ASP A 125 -5.96 10.41 15.74
CA ASP A 125 -5.60 10.52 14.33
C ASP A 125 -6.54 9.68 13.44
N THR A 126 -6.69 10.10 12.20
CA THR A 126 -7.38 9.33 11.16
C THR A 126 -6.39 8.40 10.48
N ASP A 127 -6.93 7.31 9.96
CA ASP A 127 -6.23 6.40 9.05
C ASP A 127 -6.06 7.02 7.64
N GLN A 128 -6.33 8.33 7.49
CA GLN A 128 -6.23 9.02 6.22
C GLN A 128 -4.77 9.32 5.91
N VAL A 129 -4.22 8.65 4.90
CA VAL A 129 -2.92 8.99 4.34
C VAL A 129 -3.03 10.35 3.63
N PRO A 130 -2.29 11.39 4.06
CA PRO A 130 -2.39 12.72 3.48
C PRO A 130 -1.71 12.82 2.11
N THR A 131 -0.91 11.84 1.71
CA THR A 131 -0.20 11.82 0.42
C THR A 131 -0.83 10.86 -0.59
N TYR A 132 -0.65 11.17 -1.86
CA TYR A 132 -0.97 10.31 -3.01
C TYR A 132 0.26 10.03 -3.87
N PHE A 133 1.48 10.28 -3.36
CA PHE A 133 2.70 10.03 -4.14
C PHE A 133 2.88 8.56 -4.50
N ASP A 134 2.31 7.63 -3.73
CA ASP A 134 2.22 6.23 -4.09
C ASP A 134 1.31 5.94 -5.30
N TYR A 135 0.59 6.93 -5.83
CA TYR A 135 -0.14 6.83 -7.11
C TYR A 135 0.47 7.69 -8.21
N VAL A 136 1.63 8.31 -7.96
CA VAL A 136 2.41 9.05 -8.97
C VAL A 136 3.51 8.14 -9.53
N PRO A 137 3.68 8.04 -10.87
CA PRO A 137 4.76 7.26 -11.47
C PRO A 137 6.12 7.62 -10.88
N GLN A 138 6.96 6.62 -10.58
CA GLN A 138 8.24 6.83 -9.87
C GLN A 138 9.14 7.87 -10.51
N TYR A 139 9.22 7.89 -11.83
CA TYR A 139 10.04 8.85 -12.58
C TYR A 139 9.62 10.32 -12.37
N LEU A 140 8.37 10.58 -11.97
CA LEU A 140 7.81 11.92 -11.79
C LEU A 140 7.77 12.37 -10.31
N ARG A 141 8.20 11.51 -9.38
CA ARG A 141 8.21 11.83 -7.95
C ARG A 141 9.41 12.65 -7.54
#